data_AF-A0AAV9V051-F1
#
_entry.id   AF-A0AAV9V051-F1
#
_cell.length_a   1.000
_cell.length_b   1.000
_cell.length_c   1.000
_cell.angle_alpha   90.00
_cell.angle_beta   90.00
_cell.angle_gamma   90.00
#
_symmetry.space_group_name_H-M   'P 1'
#
loop_
_entity.id
_entity.type
_entity.pdbx_description
1 polymer ?
#
loop_
_entity_poly.entity_id
_entity_poly.type
_entity_poly.pdbx_seq_one_letter_code
_entity_poly.pdbx_strand_id
1 'polypeptide(L)'
;MRRPTSGPQTGSITKFSSRPKPADHNAARVRDNQRRHRARVKAYIAELEARLGETKEQLDAAQTKIERLTAEVQALREGCDEDAAQEQQDTAAQSLAVPASDSLGECGGGEMQPASPGESTVACTDAFKAIHQQNLSGLEMADIRSWLEPGFRKGVRQGCGCRVETQLLFALLDHVSSSERG
;
A
#
# COMPACT_ATOMS: atom_id res chain seq x y z
N MET A 1 26.13 -50.93 -90.76
CA MET A 1 25.26 -49.73 -90.80
C MET A 1 24.96 -49.29 -89.38
N ARG A 2 25.38 -48.10 -88.95
CA ARG A 2 25.10 -47.54 -87.61
C ARG A 2 24.65 -46.08 -87.75
N ARG A 3 23.55 -45.72 -87.07
CA ARG A 3 23.21 -44.41 -86.48
C ARG A 3 21.80 -44.48 -85.84
N PRO A 4 21.41 -43.58 -84.93
CA PRO A 4 22.13 -43.07 -83.76
C PRO A 4 21.26 -43.18 -82.47
N THR A 5 21.92 -43.06 -81.31
CA THR A 5 21.33 -43.03 -79.97
C THR A 5 20.63 -41.70 -79.67
N SER A 6 19.41 -41.75 -79.12
CA SER A 6 18.66 -40.61 -78.59
C SER A 6 19.30 -40.04 -77.32
N GLY A 7 19.66 -38.75 -77.34
CA GLY A 7 20.13 -38.00 -76.17
C GLY A 7 19.00 -37.57 -75.22
N PRO A 8 19.32 -37.14 -73.98
CA PRO A 8 18.32 -36.82 -72.97
C PRO A 8 17.64 -35.48 -73.25
N GLN A 9 16.31 -35.46 -73.19
CA GLN A 9 15.53 -34.23 -73.31
C GLN A 9 15.66 -33.41 -72.03
N THR A 10 16.45 -32.34 -72.06
CA THR A 10 16.46 -31.33 -71.01
C THR A 10 15.17 -30.51 -71.13
N GLY A 11 14.23 -30.75 -70.22
CA GLY A 11 13.04 -29.91 -70.06
C GLY A 11 13.44 -28.44 -69.85
N SER A 12 12.91 -27.57 -70.71
CA SER A 12 13.02 -26.13 -70.62
C SER A 12 12.49 -25.64 -69.26
N ILE A 13 13.39 -25.15 -68.39
CA ILE A 13 12.99 -24.33 -67.24
C ILE A 13 12.40 -23.05 -67.83
N THR A 14 11.08 -22.95 -67.85
CA THR A 14 10.39 -21.73 -68.28
C THR A 14 10.79 -20.59 -67.35
N LYS A 15 11.55 -19.66 -67.93
CA LYS A 15 12.03 -18.43 -67.31
C LYS A 15 10.89 -17.69 -66.61
N PHE A 16 11.09 -17.42 -65.33
CA PHE A 16 10.43 -16.38 -64.55
C PHE A 16 10.18 -15.14 -65.42
N SER A 17 8.95 -14.63 -65.39
CA SER A 17 8.42 -13.67 -66.38
C SER A 17 9.40 -12.54 -66.70
N SER A 18 9.82 -12.45 -67.96
CA SER A 18 10.79 -11.46 -68.44
C SER A 18 10.17 -10.11 -68.77
N ARG A 19 8.97 -9.81 -68.22
CA ARG A 19 8.25 -8.58 -68.56
C ARG A 19 9.02 -7.38 -67.98
N PRO A 20 9.42 -6.39 -68.80
CA PRO A 20 10.12 -5.22 -68.29
C PRO A 20 9.28 -4.54 -67.20
N LYS A 21 9.90 -4.20 -66.07
CA LYS A 21 9.21 -3.45 -65.01
C LYS A 21 8.82 -2.09 -65.57
N PRO A 22 7.57 -1.62 -65.39
CA PRO A 22 7.19 -0.29 -65.81
C PRO A 22 8.02 0.76 -65.06
N ALA A 23 8.29 1.91 -65.68
CA ALA A 23 9.17 2.94 -65.13
C ALA A 23 8.75 3.41 -63.72
N ASP A 24 7.44 3.38 -63.40
CA ASP A 24 6.87 3.77 -62.09
C ASP A 24 6.84 2.63 -61.04
N HIS A 25 7.36 1.43 -61.35
CA HIS A 25 7.29 0.29 -60.42
C HIS A 25 7.97 0.59 -59.07
N ASN A 26 9.10 1.32 -59.07
CA ASN A 26 9.80 1.64 -57.83
C ASN A 26 9.04 2.69 -56.99
N ALA A 27 8.53 3.75 -57.62
CA ALA A 27 7.76 4.78 -56.93
C ALA A 27 6.40 4.26 -56.42
N ALA A 28 5.75 3.34 -57.14
CA ALA A 28 4.57 2.63 -56.64
C ALA A 28 4.89 1.78 -55.38
N ARG A 29 6.01 1.06 -55.37
CA ARG A 29 6.46 0.28 -54.19
C ARG A 29 6.79 1.15 -52.99
N VAL A 30 7.47 2.29 -53.20
CA VAL A 30 7.79 3.23 -52.13
C VAL A 30 6.51 3.80 -51.52
N ARG A 31 5.52 4.18 -52.35
CA ARG A 31 4.21 4.63 -51.87
C ARG A 31 3.48 3.56 -51.05
N ASP A 32 3.43 2.31 -51.52
CA ASP A 32 2.78 1.22 -50.79
C ASP A 32 3.49 0.94 -49.45
N ASN A 33 4.83 0.88 -49.45
CA ASN A 33 5.59 0.70 -48.23
C ASN A 33 5.33 1.84 -47.24
N GLN A 34 5.34 3.08 -47.72
CA GLN A 34 5.09 4.25 -46.87
C GLN A 34 3.66 4.27 -46.34
N ARG A 35 2.65 3.86 -47.14
CA ARG A 35 1.27 3.67 -46.67
C ARG A 35 1.20 2.62 -45.56
N ARG A 36 1.84 1.46 -45.75
CA ARG A 36 1.88 0.39 -44.73
C ARG A 36 2.61 0.83 -43.47
N HIS A 37 3.70 1.57 -43.60
CA HIS A 37 4.43 2.12 -42.46
C HIS A 37 3.55 3.10 -41.67
N ARG A 38 2.94 4.08 -42.34
CA ARG A 38 2.00 5.02 -41.69
C ARG A 38 0.85 4.27 -41.00
N ALA A 39 0.31 3.24 -41.64
CA ALA A 39 -0.75 2.41 -41.04
C ALA A 39 -0.28 1.70 -39.77
N ARG A 40 0.92 1.10 -39.77
CA ARG A 40 1.50 0.44 -38.57
C ARG A 40 1.76 1.45 -37.45
N VAL A 41 2.34 2.61 -37.78
CA VAL A 41 2.60 3.67 -36.80
C VAL A 41 1.30 4.17 -36.19
N LYS A 42 0.28 4.42 -37.00
CA LYS A 42 -1.05 4.84 -36.50
C LYS A 42 -1.67 3.78 -35.59
N ALA A 43 -1.61 2.50 -35.98
CA ALA A 43 -2.13 1.41 -35.16
C ALA A 43 -1.40 1.32 -33.81
N TYR A 44 -0.06 1.45 -33.83
CA TYR A 44 0.75 1.43 -32.62
C TYR A 44 0.48 2.62 -31.70
N ILE A 45 0.34 3.83 -32.25
CA ILE A 45 -0.02 5.01 -31.45
C ILE A 45 -1.39 4.80 -30.79
N ALA A 46 -2.38 4.31 -31.52
CA ALA A 46 -3.71 4.04 -30.96
C ALA A 46 -3.68 2.98 -29.86
N GLU A 47 -2.88 1.92 -30.02
CA GLU A 47 -2.66 0.93 -28.97
C GLU A 47 -2.00 1.54 -27.72
N LEU A 48 -0.96 2.36 -27.91
CA LEU A 48 -0.30 3.05 -26.80
C LEU A 48 -1.23 4.01 -26.08
N GLU A 49 -2.03 4.79 -26.81
CA GLU A 49 -3.03 5.68 -26.24
C GLU A 49 -4.09 4.91 -25.45
N ALA A 50 -4.55 3.76 -25.95
CA ALA A 50 -5.48 2.89 -25.24
C ALA A 50 -4.88 2.34 -23.94
N ARG A 51 -3.63 1.85 -23.99
CA ARG A 51 -2.91 1.39 -22.79
C ARG A 51 -2.70 2.50 -21.78
N LEU A 52 -2.37 3.71 -22.24
CA LEU A 52 -2.26 4.89 -21.37
C LEU A 52 -3.61 5.23 -20.71
N GLY A 53 -4.71 5.15 -21.45
CA GLY A 53 -6.05 5.32 -20.89
C GLY A 53 -6.35 4.31 -19.79
N GLU A 54 -6.16 3.03 -20.07
CA GLU A 54 -6.39 1.95 -19.11
C GLU A 54 -5.55 2.13 -17.83
N THR A 55 -4.24 2.43 -17.97
CA THR A 55 -3.38 2.63 -16.79
C THR A 55 -3.77 3.83 -15.95
N LYS A 56 -4.28 4.90 -16.56
CA LYS A 56 -4.79 6.08 -15.85
C LYS A 56 -6.06 5.72 -15.06
N GLU A 57 -7.00 5.02 -15.68
CA GLU A 57 -8.22 4.56 -14.99
C GLU A 57 -7.89 3.63 -13.82
N GLN A 58 -6.94 2.72 -13.99
CA GLN A 58 -6.45 1.85 -12.91
C GLN A 58 -5.82 2.65 -11.77
N LEU A 59 -5.04 3.69 -12.09
CA LEU A 59 -4.42 4.57 -11.10
C LEU A 59 -5.47 5.34 -10.31
N ASP A 60 -6.44 5.95 -11.00
CA ASP A 60 -7.52 6.72 -10.37
C ASP A 60 -8.34 5.82 -9.42
N ALA A 61 -8.70 4.61 -9.88
CA ALA A 61 -9.41 3.64 -9.05
C ALA A 61 -8.60 3.21 -7.81
N ALA A 62 -7.29 3.01 -7.96
CA ALA A 62 -6.41 2.67 -6.84
C ALA A 62 -6.29 3.84 -5.85
N GLN A 63 -6.18 5.07 -6.33
CA GLN A 63 -6.14 6.28 -5.50
C GLN A 63 -7.42 6.43 -4.69
N THR A 64 -8.60 6.31 -5.32
CA THR A 64 -9.89 6.35 -4.60
C THR A 64 -9.98 5.25 -3.53
N LYS A 65 -9.46 4.04 -3.82
CA LYS A 65 -9.44 2.96 -2.83
C LYS A 65 -8.53 3.29 -1.64
N ILE A 66 -7.37 3.87 -1.88
CA ILE A 66 -6.44 4.31 -0.83
C ILE A 66 -7.08 5.38 0.02
N GLU A 67 -7.69 6.41 -0.57
CA GLU A 67 -8.38 7.48 0.14
C GLU A 67 -9.50 6.92 1.03
N ARG A 68 -10.34 6.04 0.48
CA ARG A 68 -11.42 5.39 1.23
C ARG A 68 -10.90 4.61 2.44
N LEU A 69 -9.90 3.76 2.23
CA LEU A 69 -9.32 2.94 3.31
C LEU A 69 -8.58 3.80 4.33
N THR A 70 -7.95 4.89 3.90
CA THR A 70 -7.27 5.83 4.79
C THR A 70 -8.28 6.54 5.69
N ALA A 71 -9.41 7.01 5.14
CA ALA A 71 -10.50 7.60 5.91
C ALA A 71 -11.12 6.58 6.89
N GLU A 72 -11.30 5.33 6.47
CA GLU A 72 -11.80 4.25 7.33
C GLU A 72 -10.85 3.97 8.51
N VAL A 73 -9.55 3.85 8.24
CA VAL A 73 -8.53 3.68 9.29
C VAL A 73 -8.47 4.89 10.22
N GLN A 74 -8.57 6.10 9.68
CA GLN A 74 -8.56 7.33 10.48
C GLN A 74 -9.78 7.40 11.41
N ALA A 75 -10.98 7.13 10.91
CA ALA A 75 -12.19 7.11 11.72
C ALA A 75 -12.12 6.05 12.86
N LEU A 76 -11.54 4.88 12.58
CA LEU A 76 -11.31 3.86 13.60
C LEU A 76 -10.28 4.31 14.66
N ARG A 77 -9.30 5.13 14.28
CA ARG A 77 -8.28 5.69 15.19
C ARG A 77 -8.81 6.84 16.03
N GLU A 78 -9.48 7.82 15.43
CA GLU A 78 -10.02 9.00 16.14
C GLU A 78 -11.06 8.61 17.20
N GLY A 79 -11.79 7.52 16.97
CA GLY A 79 -12.63 6.90 18.01
C GLY A 79 -11.87 6.44 19.28
N CYS A 80 -10.53 6.51 19.31
CA CYS A 80 -9.66 6.08 20.42
C CYS A 80 -8.85 7.24 21.06
N ASP A 81 -8.88 8.46 20.52
CA ASP A 81 -8.06 9.60 20.99
C ASP A 81 -8.88 10.71 21.66
N GLU A 82 -10.20 10.77 21.42
CA GLU A 82 -11.12 11.81 21.90
C GLU A 82 -11.64 11.61 23.34
N ASP A 83 -10.82 11.11 24.26
CA ASP A 83 -11.15 11.07 25.71
C ASP A 83 -10.10 11.81 26.58
N ALA A 84 -9.08 12.43 25.97
CA ALA A 84 -8.03 13.16 26.72
C ALA A 84 -8.22 14.69 26.77
N ALA A 85 -9.17 15.27 26.00
CA ALA A 85 -9.26 16.72 25.81
C ALA A 85 -10.60 17.38 26.19
N GLN A 86 -11.60 16.64 26.69
CA GLN A 86 -12.89 17.22 27.11
C GLN A 86 -13.33 16.73 28.49
N GLU A 87 -12.72 17.28 29.54
CA GLU A 87 -13.37 17.40 30.85
C GLU A 87 -13.43 18.87 31.25
N GLN A 88 -14.49 19.54 30.80
CA GLN A 88 -15.21 20.55 31.57
C GLN A 88 -16.57 20.76 30.93
N GLN A 89 -17.63 20.39 31.68
CA GLN A 89 -19.07 20.57 31.41
C GLN A 89 -19.74 19.42 30.63
N ASP A 90 -20.25 18.42 31.33
CA ASP A 90 -21.67 18.40 31.70
C ASP A 90 -22.10 17.08 32.37
N THR A 91 -22.82 17.24 33.46
CA THR A 91 -23.52 16.18 34.19
C THR A 91 -24.82 15.83 33.46
N ALA A 92 -24.98 14.60 32.97
CA ALA A 92 -26.25 13.87 33.02
C ALA A 92 -26.09 12.45 32.49
N ALA A 93 -26.65 11.52 33.27
CA ALA A 93 -26.85 10.12 32.93
C ALA A 93 -27.51 9.91 31.56
N GLN A 94 -27.07 8.88 30.82
CA GLN A 94 -27.92 7.71 30.56
C GLN A 94 -27.16 6.55 29.89
N SER A 95 -27.35 5.38 30.50
CA SER A 95 -26.98 4.04 30.05
C SER A 95 -27.75 3.60 28.81
N LEU A 96 -27.09 2.92 27.87
CA LEU A 96 -27.68 1.80 27.13
C LEU A 96 -26.59 0.76 26.82
N ALA A 97 -26.72 -0.39 27.46
CA ALA A 97 -25.93 -1.59 27.17
C ALA A 97 -26.38 -2.22 25.85
N VAL A 98 -25.41 -2.63 25.03
CA VAL A 98 -25.63 -3.55 23.91
C VAL A 98 -24.74 -4.78 24.16
N PRO A 99 -25.26 -6.02 24.08
CA PRO A 99 -24.47 -7.20 24.36
C PRO A 99 -23.45 -7.44 23.25
N ALA A 100 -22.20 -7.60 23.66
CA ALA A 100 -21.11 -8.06 22.80
C ALA A 100 -21.36 -9.53 22.44
N SER A 101 -21.60 -9.81 21.15
CA SER A 101 -21.39 -11.15 20.60
C SER A 101 -19.93 -11.25 20.17
N ASP A 102 -19.17 -11.77 21.11
CA ASP A 102 -17.99 -12.61 20.99
C ASP A 102 -17.59 -13.07 19.57
N SER A 103 -16.38 -12.67 19.14
CA SER A 103 -15.35 -13.53 18.52
C SER A 103 -14.43 -12.74 17.59
N LEU A 104 -13.26 -12.33 18.12
CA LEU A 104 -11.91 -12.52 17.56
C LEU A 104 -10.95 -11.39 17.99
N GLY A 105 -10.04 -11.72 18.91
CA GLY A 105 -8.88 -10.89 19.23
C GLY A 105 -8.55 -10.86 20.71
N GLU A 106 -8.29 -12.03 21.29
CA GLU A 106 -7.91 -12.21 22.69
C GLU A 106 -6.51 -11.61 22.93
N CYS A 107 -6.47 -10.31 23.22
CA CYS A 107 -5.32 -9.68 23.85
C CYS A 107 -5.45 -9.88 25.37
N GLY A 108 -4.76 -10.91 25.87
CA GLY A 108 -4.33 -11.14 27.26
C GLY A 108 -5.20 -10.58 28.38
N GLY A 109 -5.96 -11.46 29.04
CA GLY A 109 -6.70 -11.21 30.27
C GLY A 109 -5.81 -10.91 31.48
N GLY A 110 -5.20 -9.73 31.50
CA GLY A 110 -4.82 -9.05 32.74
C GLY A 110 -5.93 -8.04 33.08
N GLU A 111 -6.40 -8.04 34.32
CA GLU A 111 -7.42 -7.12 34.80
C GLU A 111 -6.81 -5.71 34.91
N MET A 112 -6.68 -5.01 33.78
CA MET A 112 -6.20 -3.62 33.76
C MET A 112 -7.32 -2.70 34.25
N GLN A 113 -6.99 -1.85 35.22
CA GLN A 113 -7.92 -0.88 35.76
C GLN A 113 -8.31 0.15 34.69
N PRO A 114 -9.56 0.65 34.68
CA PRO A 114 -9.93 1.79 33.86
C PRO A 114 -9.16 3.04 34.34
N ALA A 115 -8.91 3.99 33.43
CA ALA A 115 -8.32 5.27 33.81
C ALA A 115 -9.21 5.98 34.85
N SER A 116 -8.61 6.56 35.89
CA SER A 116 -9.36 7.35 36.86
C SER A 116 -9.68 8.74 36.29
N PRO A 117 -10.78 9.40 36.75
CA PRO A 117 -11.09 10.76 36.33
C PRO A 117 -9.94 11.71 36.70
N GLY A 118 -9.28 12.31 35.72
CA GLY A 118 -8.12 13.19 35.89
C GLY A 118 -6.74 12.59 35.54
N GLU A 119 -6.65 11.30 35.20
CA GLU A 119 -5.39 10.71 34.71
C GLU A 119 -5.22 10.95 33.20
N SER A 120 -4.22 11.75 32.82
CA SER A 120 -3.79 11.83 31.41
C SER A 120 -3.10 10.53 31.01
N THR A 121 -3.65 9.85 30.01
CA THR A 121 -3.12 8.59 29.49
C THR A 121 -2.85 8.67 27.99
N VAL A 122 -1.85 7.92 27.52
CA VAL A 122 -1.46 7.79 26.11
C VAL A 122 -1.57 6.34 25.66
N ALA A 123 -1.87 6.09 24.37
CA ALA A 123 -1.95 4.73 23.84
C ALA A 123 -0.60 4.00 23.96
N CYS A 124 -0.62 2.72 24.34
CA CYS A 124 0.59 1.91 24.53
C CYS A 124 1.43 1.82 23.24
N THR A 125 0.80 1.92 22.06
CA THR A 125 1.50 1.99 20.78
C THR A 125 2.36 3.23 20.63
N ASP A 126 1.88 4.39 21.10
CA ASP A 126 2.61 5.65 20.96
C ASP A 126 3.64 5.80 22.06
N ALA A 127 3.33 5.33 23.27
CA ALA A 127 4.32 5.16 24.34
C ALA A 127 5.50 4.29 23.89
N PHE A 128 5.22 3.14 23.25
CA PHE A 128 6.26 2.25 22.74
C PHE A 128 7.14 2.92 21.68
N LYS A 129 6.56 3.69 20.76
CA LYS A 129 7.34 4.46 19.77
C LYS A 129 8.26 5.48 20.44
N ALA A 130 7.74 6.21 21.43
CA ALA A 130 8.53 7.20 22.17
C ALA A 130 9.70 6.54 22.91
N ILE A 131 9.45 5.41 23.58
CA ILE A 131 10.48 4.65 24.29
C ILE A 131 11.51 4.11 23.31
N HIS A 132 11.10 3.47 22.22
CA HIS A 132 12.01 2.91 21.22
C HIS A 132 12.89 3.98 20.54
N GLN A 133 12.39 5.21 20.38
CA GLN A 133 13.17 6.30 19.80
C GLN A 133 14.21 6.87 20.77
N GLN A 134 13.93 6.86 22.07
CA GLN A 134 14.79 7.47 23.09
C GLN A 134 15.69 6.48 23.82
N ASN A 135 15.35 5.19 23.82
CA ASN A 135 16.10 4.12 24.48
C ASN A 135 17.35 3.69 23.68
N LEU A 136 18.24 4.65 23.45
CA LEU A 136 19.56 4.40 22.84
C LEU A 136 20.52 3.72 23.82
N SER A 137 20.31 3.91 25.14
CA SER A 137 21.03 3.26 26.23
C SER A 137 20.74 1.76 26.35
N GLY A 138 19.67 1.27 25.72
CA GLY A 138 19.33 -0.14 25.67
C GLY A 138 18.81 -0.69 27.00
N LEU A 139 17.95 0.06 27.72
CA LEU A 139 17.17 -0.52 28.82
C LEU A 139 16.40 -1.75 28.33
N GLU A 140 16.45 -2.81 29.12
CA GLU A 140 15.76 -4.06 28.82
C GLU A 140 14.24 -3.85 28.83
N MET A 141 13.56 -4.53 27.91
CA MET A 141 12.10 -4.43 27.77
C MET A 141 11.36 -4.88 29.04
N ALA A 142 11.98 -5.77 29.84
CA ALA A 142 11.44 -6.22 31.12
C ALA A 142 11.42 -5.09 32.16
N ASP A 143 12.47 -4.27 32.21
CA ASP A 143 12.60 -3.15 33.16
C ASP A 143 11.64 -2.02 32.78
N ILE A 144 11.56 -1.72 31.48
CA ILE A 144 10.57 -0.77 30.92
C ILE A 144 9.16 -1.21 31.28
N ARG A 145 8.85 -2.50 31.10
CA ARG A 145 7.53 -3.04 31.44
C ARG A 145 7.25 -2.94 32.93
N SER A 146 8.20 -3.32 33.78
CA SER A 146 8.05 -3.24 35.25
C SER A 146 7.85 -1.81 35.73
N TRP A 147 8.50 -0.83 35.10
CA TRP A 147 8.33 0.59 35.43
C TRP A 147 6.94 1.11 35.07
N LEU A 148 6.45 0.76 33.88
CA LEU A 148 5.16 1.23 33.36
C LEU A 148 3.98 0.41 33.88
N GLU A 149 4.22 -0.75 34.50
CA GLU A 149 3.19 -1.66 35.01
C GLU A 149 2.11 -0.97 35.85
N PRO A 150 2.45 -0.11 36.83
CA PRO A 150 1.46 0.58 37.66
C PRO A 150 0.60 1.58 36.87
N GLY A 151 1.08 2.02 35.70
CA GLY A 151 0.45 3.00 34.84
C GLY A 151 -0.39 2.41 33.73
N PHE A 152 -0.40 1.08 33.52
CA PHE A 152 -1.23 0.49 32.46
C PHE A 152 -2.72 0.62 32.80
N ARG A 153 -3.47 1.06 31.81
CA ARG A 153 -4.92 1.24 31.86
C ARG A 153 -5.54 0.57 30.66
N LYS A 154 -6.77 0.09 30.84
CA LYS A 154 -7.59 -0.37 29.73
C LYS A 154 -8.11 0.84 28.93
N GLY A 155 -8.13 0.74 27.61
CA GLY A 155 -8.79 1.72 26.76
C GLY A 155 -10.28 1.86 27.10
N VAL A 156 -10.80 3.09 27.00
CA VAL A 156 -12.15 3.47 27.45
C VAL A 156 -13.24 2.74 26.68
N ARG A 157 -13.04 2.47 25.38
CA ARG A 157 -13.98 1.76 24.51
C ARG A 157 -13.45 0.40 24.06
N GLN A 158 -14.37 -0.51 23.73
CA GLN A 158 -14.03 -1.77 23.07
C GLN A 158 -13.22 -1.48 21.79
N GLY A 159 -12.00 -2.05 21.70
CA GLY A 159 -11.08 -1.82 20.59
C GLY A 159 -9.98 -0.78 20.83
N CYS A 160 -10.08 0.09 21.85
CA CYS A 160 -9.07 1.13 22.15
C CYS A 160 -7.75 0.61 22.74
N GLY A 161 -7.61 -0.72 22.91
CA GLY A 161 -6.37 -1.35 23.33
C GLY A 161 -5.88 -0.94 24.73
N CYS A 162 -4.56 -0.96 24.89
CA CYS A 162 -3.84 -0.63 26.12
C CYS A 162 -3.49 0.87 26.12
N ARG A 163 -3.57 1.50 27.30
CA ARG A 163 -3.07 2.86 27.55
C ARG A 163 -2.08 2.83 28.72
N VAL A 164 -1.22 3.84 28.79
CA VAL A 164 -0.30 4.03 29.91
C VAL A 164 -0.41 5.46 30.42
N GLU A 165 -0.29 5.65 31.73
CA GLU A 165 -0.27 6.96 32.36
C GLU A 165 0.89 7.81 31.82
N THR A 166 0.56 9.02 31.35
CA THR A 166 1.52 9.91 30.68
C THR A 166 2.63 10.37 31.64
N GLN A 167 2.34 10.54 32.93
CA GLN A 167 3.32 10.94 33.94
C GLN A 167 4.42 9.87 34.12
N LEU A 168 4.03 8.60 34.22
CA LEU A 168 4.97 7.48 34.35
C LEU A 168 5.81 7.30 33.09
N LEU A 169 5.22 7.49 31.91
CA LEU A 169 5.95 7.46 30.64
C LEU A 169 7.03 8.54 30.58
N PHE A 170 6.71 9.79 30.94
CA PHE A 170 7.69 10.87 30.92
C PHE A 170 8.79 10.67 31.97
N ALA A 171 8.45 10.16 33.16
CA ALA A 171 9.45 9.82 34.17
C ALA A 171 10.45 8.77 33.68
N LEU A 172 9.97 7.75 32.95
CA LEU A 172 10.84 6.76 32.32
C LEU A 172 11.72 7.38 31.23
N LEU A 173 11.15 8.19 30.32
CA LEU A 173 11.91 8.82 29.24
C LEU A 173 13.00 9.77 29.76
N ASP A 174 12.73 10.49 30.84
CA ASP A 174 13.73 11.34 31.50
C ASP A 174 14.87 10.50 32.10
N HIS A 175 14.55 9.37 32.73
CA HIS A 175 15.55 8.42 33.24
C HIS A 175 16.44 7.85 32.14
N VAL A 176 15.83 7.41 31.02
CA VAL A 176 16.53 6.93 29.82
C VAL A 176 17.47 8.02 29.29
N SER A 177 17.00 9.25 29.14
CA SER A 177 17.81 10.36 28.63
C SER A 177 18.93 10.82 29.58
N SER A 178 18.74 10.63 30.88
CA SER A 178 19.72 10.96 31.92
C SER A 178 20.82 9.91 32.01
N SER A 179 20.49 8.64 31.75
CA SER A 179 21.48 7.55 31.68
C SER A 179 22.50 7.72 30.55
N GLU A 180 22.16 8.47 29.50
CA GLU A 180 23.03 8.77 28.35
C GLU A 180 24.07 9.89 28.61
N ARG A 181 23.97 10.61 29.74
CA ARG A 181 24.84 11.75 30.07
C ARG A 181 25.91 11.46 31.14
N GLY A 182 26.06 10.20 31.55
CA GLY A 182 27.10 9.73 32.48
C GLY A 182 28.10 8.81 31.79
#